data_AF-A0A0F6CLY6-F1
#
_entry.id   AF-A0A0F6CLY6-F1
#
_cell.length_a   1.000
_cell.length_b   1.000
_cell.length_c   1.000
_cell.angle_alpha   90.00
_cell.angle_beta   90.00
_cell.angle_gamma   90.00
#
_symmetry.space_group_name_H-M   'P 1'
#
loop_
_entity.id
_entity.type
_entity.pdbx_description
1 polymer ?
#
loop_
_entity_poly.entity_id
_entity_poly.type
_entity_poly.pdbx_seq_one_letter_code
_entity_poly.pdbx_strand_id
1 'polypeptide(L)' 'MIKKMINNLGVKGVEVANCAIKDLPNDIDIIITQKTFVDYVSKKYKNSYVYGVNQYLKKDEYKELIDTFKQERLA' A
#
# COMPACT_ATOMS: atom_id res chain seq x y z
N MET A 1 -1.88 -0.60 12.28
CA MET A 1 -0.61 -1.35 12.42
C MET A 1 0.45 -0.87 11.43
N ILE A 2 0.14 -0.77 10.13
CA ILE A 2 1.07 -0.27 9.06
C ILE A 2 1.70 1.08 9.41
N LYS A 3 0.89 2.10 9.75
CA LYS A 3 1.38 3.44 10.12
C LYS A 3 2.43 3.41 11.23
N LYS A 4 2.20 2.63 12.29
CA LYS A 4 3.14 2.49 13.41
C LYS A 4 4.44 1.81 12.96
N MET A 5 4.37 0.84 12.06
CA MET A 5 5.54 0.12 11.56
C MET A 5 6.40 0.98 10.62
N ILE A 6 5.78 1.72 9.68
CA ILE A 6 6.49 2.69 8.82
C ILE A 6 7.23 3.73 9.66
N ASN A 7 6.56 4.26 10.69
CA ASN A 7 7.18 5.21 11.62
C ASN A 7 8.37 4.58 12.36
N ASN A 8 8.25 3.33 12.81
CA ASN A 8 9.33 2.61 13.49
C ASN A 8 10.52 2.28 12.58
N LEU A 9 10.29 2.12 11.26
CA LEU A 9 11.35 1.90 10.28
C LEU A 9 12.15 3.18 9.96
N GLY A 10 11.69 4.35 10.45
CA GLY A 10 12.36 5.63 10.22
C GLY A 10 12.26 6.14 8.78
N VAL A 11 11.37 5.57 7.96
CA VAL A 11 11.17 6.01 6.58
C VAL A 11 10.48 7.38 6.60
N LYS A 12 11.17 8.41 6.15
CA LYS A 12 10.65 9.78 6.07
C LYS A 12 9.90 9.99 4.76
N GLY A 13 8.96 10.92 4.76
CA GLY A 13 8.21 11.30 3.55
C GLY A 13 7.17 10.28 3.09
N VAL A 14 6.75 9.37 3.98
CA VAL A 14 5.67 8.42 3.72
C VAL A 14 4.46 8.80 4.55
N GLU A 15 3.35 9.10 3.87
CA GLU A 15 2.04 9.27 4.52
C GLU A 15 1.28 7.95 4.48
N VAL A 16 0.66 7.59 5.61
CA VAL A 16 -0.18 6.39 5.71
C VAL A 16 -1.55 6.79 6.21
N ALA A 17 -2.56 6.57 5.36
CA ALA A 17 -3.95 6.83 5.62
C ALA A 17 -4.82 5.63 5.20
N ASN A 18 -6.01 5.53 5.79
CA ASN A 18 -7.04 4.57 5.43
C ASN A 18 -8.30 5.33 4.99
N CYS A 19 -8.86 4.95 3.85
CA CYS A 19 -10.12 5.50 3.34
C CYS A 19 -10.90 4.43 2.56
N ALA A 20 -12.15 4.71 2.23
CA ALA A 20 -12.91 3.87 1.32
C ALA A 20 -12.41 4.05 -0.12
N ILE A 21 -12.56 3.04 -0.97
CA ILE A 21 -12.08 3.07 -2.38
C ILE A 21 -12.65 4.27 -3.17
N LYS A 22 -13.89 4.68 -2.85
CA LYS A 22 -14.55 5.84 -3.46
C LYS A 22 -13.91 7.18 -3.08
N ASP A 23 -13.23 7.25 -1.93
CA ASP A 23 -12.65 8.45 -1.34
C ASP A 23 -11.12 8.50 -1.50
N LEU A 24 -10.54 7.52 -2.21
CA LEU A 24 -9.10 7.50 -2.52
C LEU A 24 -8.73 8.73 -3.38
N PRO A 25 -7.73 9.53 -2.97
CA PRO A 25 -7.17 10.56 -3.84
C PRO A 25 -6.54 9.97 -5.11
N ASN A 26 -6.46 10.80 -6.16
CA ASN A 26 -5.86 10.39 -7.44
C ASN A 26 -4.33 10.35 -7.41
N ASP A 27 -3.72 11.04 -6.44
CA ASP A 27 -2.28 11.13 -6.25
C ASP A 27 -1.86 10.18 -5.13
N ILE A 28 -1.80 8.89 -5.46
CA ILE A 28 -1.37 7.84 -4.54
C ILE A 28 -0.29 7.02 -5.22
N ASP A 29 0.83 6.84 -4.54
CA ASP A 29 1.87 5.92 -4.99
C ASP A 29 1.40 4.47 -4.88
N ILE A 30 0.93 4.06 -3.69
CA ILE A 30 0.65 2.65 -3.38
C ILE A 30 -0.69 2.49 -2.66
N ILE A 31 -1.52 1.58 -3.18
CA ILE A 31 -2.82 1.21 -2.63
C ILE A 31 -2.78 -0.23 -2.14
N ILE A 32 -3.12 -0.45 -0.88
CA ILE A 32 -3.25 -1.80 -0.29
C ILE A 32 -4.74 -2.09 -0.13
N THR A 33 -5.23 -3.13 -0.78
CA THR A 33 -6.66 -3.49 -0.74
C THR A 33 -6.87 -5.00 -0.77
N GLN A 34 -8.10 -5.48 -0.57
CA GLN A 34 -8.38 -6.91 -0.69
C GLN A 34 -8.23 -7.37 -2.15
N LYS A 35 -7.77 -8.62 -2.37
CA LYS A 35 -7.56 -9.18 -3.71
C LYS A 35 -8.77 -9.05 -4.63
N THR A 36 -9.98 -9.16 -4.08
CA THR A 36 -11.26 -8.98 -4.77
C THR A 36 -11.42 -7.60 -5.42
N PHE A 37 -10.71 -6.57 -4.94
CA PHE A 37 -10.80 -5.20 -5.46
C PHE A 37 -9.61 -4.80 -6.33
N VAL A 38 -8.56 -5.62 -6.44
CA VAL A 38 -7.33 -5.26 -7.18
C VAL A 38 -7.66 -4.89 -8.62
N ASP A 39 -8.38 -5.72 -9.35
CA ASP A 39 -8.72 -5.47 -10.76
C ASP A 39 -9.49 -4.16 -10.95
N TYR A 40 -10.41 -3.85 -10.04
CA TYR A 40 -11.19 -2.61 -10.08
C TYR A 40 -10.31 -1.39 -9.81
N VAL A 41 -9.48 -1.45 -8.76
CA VAL A 41 -8.62 -0.35 -8.34
C VAL A 41 -7.52 -0.10 -9.37
N SER A 42 -6.85 -1.13 -9.89
CA SER A 42 -5.78 -0.98 -10.89
C SER A 42 -6.27 -0.36 -12.20
N LYS A 43 -7.52 -0.63 -12.59
CA LYS A 43 -8.13 0.02 -13.77
C LYS A 43 -8.39 1.51 -13.54
N LYS A 44 -8.76 1.90 -12.31
CA LYS A 44 -9.06 3.28 -11.92
C LYS A 44 -7.80 4.10 -11.64
N TYR A 45 -6.80 3.49 -10.99
CA TYR A 45 -5.55 4.14 -10.56
C TYR A 45 -4.36 3.55 -11.31
N LYS A 46 -4.24 3.91 -12.59
CA LYS A 46 -3.24 3.31 -13.50
C LYS A 46 -1.78 3.64 -13.17
N ASN A 47 -1.57 4.72 -12.43
CA ASN A 47 -0.24 5.20 -12.04
C ASN A 47 0.14 4.76 -10.62
N SER A 48 -0.75 4.06 -9.93
CA SER A 48 -0.53 3.58 -8.56
C SER A 48 -0.19 2.09 -8.59
N TYR A 49 0.71 1.68 -7.70
CA TYR A 49 0.94 0.27 -7.45
C TYR A 49 -0.14 -0.28 -6.50
N VAL A 50 -0.87 -1.30 -6.95
CA VAL A 50 -2.00 -1.87 -6.19
C VAL A 50 -1.62 -3.25 -5.65
N TYR A 51 -1.52 -3.37 -4.33
CA TYR A 51 -1.18 -4.60 -3.63
C TYR A 51 -2.41 -5.27 -3.02
N GLY A 52 -2.66 -6.54 -3.37
CA GLY A 52 -3.83 -7.31 -2.98
C GLY A 52 -3.61 -8.24 -1.78
N VAL A 53 -4.45 -8.14 -0.75
CA VAL A 53 -4.38 -8.96 0.48
C VAL A 53 -5.64 -9.82 0.65
N ASN A 54 -5.54 -10.99 1.31
CA ASN A 54 -6.70 -11.90 1.41
C ASN A 54 -7.69 -11.53 2.53
N GLN A 55 -7.22 -11.20 3.74
CA GLN A 55 -8.09 -10.76 4.84
C GLN A 55 -7.43 -9.65 5.65
N TYR A 56 -6.20 -9.89 6.07
CA TYR A 56 -5.30 -8.93 6.69
C TYR A 56 -3.89 -9.31 6.27
N LEU A 57 -2.99 -8.32 6.18
CA LEU A 57 -1.57 -8.61 6.08
C LEU A 57 -1.16 -9.38 7.34
N LYS A 58 -0.55 -10.55 7.16
CA LYS A 58 0.19 -11.24 8.21
C LYS A 58 1.57 -10.61 8.37
N LYS A 59 2.23 -10.83 9.51
CA LYS A 59 3.57 -10.29 9.81
C LYS A 59 4.57 -10.44 8.65
N ASP A 60 4.53 -11.58 7.96
CA ASP A 60 5.42 -11.90 6.86
C ASP A 60 5.04 -11.15 5.57
N GLU A 61 3.74 -11.06 5.23
CA GLU A 61 3.24 -10.27 4.09
C GLU A 61 3.53 -8.77 4.28
N TYR A 62 3.50 -8.26 5.52
CA TYR A 62 3.94 -6.88 5.79
C TYR A 62 5.41 -6.66 5.48
N LYS A 63 6.28 -7.62 5.83
CA LYS A 63 7.72 -7.48 5.59
C LYS A 63 8.00 -7.45 4.10
N GLU A 64 7.41 -8.39 3.35
CA GLU A 64 7.51 -8.45 1.90
C GLU A 64 7.06 -7.14 1.25
N LEU A 65 5.89 -6.63 1.66
CA LEU A 65 5.40 -5.34 1.17
C LEU A 65 6.40 -4.21 1.43
N ILE A 66 6.91 -4.08 2.65
CA ILE A 66 7.90 -3.05 3.00
C ILE A 66 9.19 -3.20 2.19
N ASP A 67 9.64 -4.43 1.96
CA ASP A 67 10.85 -4.71 1.21
C ASP A 67 10.66 -4.36 -0.28
N THR A 68 9.49 -4.65 -0.87
CA THR A 68 9.11 -4.17 -2.22
C THR A 68 9.10 -2.65 -2.29
N PHE A 69 8.47 -1.98 -1.33
CA PHE A 69 8.46 -0.50 -1.24
C PHE A 69 9.87 0.08 -1.19
N LYS A 70 10.77 -0.53 -0.41
CA LYS A 70 12.16 -0.07 -0.31
C LYS A 70 12.90 -0.25 -1.62
N GLN A 71 12.69 -1.36 -2.33
CA GLN A 71 13.33 -1.61 -3.62
C GLN A 71 12.84 -0.63 -4.70
N GLU A 72 11.53 -0.37 -4.76
CA GLU A 72 10.93 0.49 -5.79
C GLU A 72 11.17 2.00 -5.56
N ARG A 73 11.33 2.46 -4.30
CA ARG A 73 11.59 3.89 -3.99
C ARG A 73 13.07 4.26 -3.79
N LEU A 74 13.97 3.29 -3.63
CA LEU A 74 15.41 3.53 -3.46
C LEU A 74 16.26 3.14 -4.69
N ALA A 75 15.62 2.72 -5.78
CA ALA A 75 16.27 2.47 -7.08
C ALA A 75 16.31 3.74 -7.95
#